data_AF-A0AAV0BDB9-F1
#
_entry.id   AF-A0AAV0BDB9-F1
#
_cell.length_a   1.000
_cell.length_b   1.000
_cell.length_c   1.000
_cell.angle_alpha   90.00
_cell.angle_beta   90.00
_cell.angle_gamma   90.00
#
_symmetry.space_group_name_H-M   'P 1'
#
loop_
_entity.id
_entity.type
_entity.pdbx_description
1 polymer ?
#
loop_
_entity_poly.entity_id
_entity_poly.type
_entity_poly.pdbx_seq_one_letter_code
_entity_poly.pdbx_strand_id
1 'polypeptide(L)'
;SRGDVQYYITLCQALEKDVHTCRIASQDKYKTWIEGYGIEFVENRGDPAELMKICIDNGLYTLAFIREGLCKFWVWLDSLLVSSYKTYKGTNLLFESPSTMSGIHITEVLEILYLRAFAMPWTQTREYSHVFAVPDHNMGSGYNCMT
;
A
#
# COMPACT_ATOMS: atom_id res chain seq x y z
N SER A 1 -1.52 -1.60 -7.22
CA SER A 1 -1.49 -1.93 -8.67
C SER A 1 -2.82 -2.57 -9.08
N ARG A 2 -3.06 -2.85 -10.37
CA ARG A 2 -4.25 -3.59 -10.81
C ARG A 2 -4.29 -5.00 -10.19
N GLY A 3 -3.12 -5.65 -10.06
CA GLY A 3 -3.01 -6.96 -9.41
C GLY A 3 -3.41 -6.91 -7.94
N ASP A 4 -2.94 -5.89 -7.21
CA ASP A 4 -3.30 -5.72 -5.79
C ASP A 4 -4.81 -5.51 -5.63
N VAL A 5 -5.42 -4.67 -6.47
CA VAL A 5 -6.87 -4.40 -6.41
C VAL A 5 -7.69 -5.67 -6.73
N GLN A 6 -7.27 -6.46 -7.72
CA GLN A 6 -7.93 -7.73 -8.05
C GLN A 6 -7.94 -8.70 -6.86
N TYR A 7 -6.82 -8.80 -6.14
CA TYR A 7 -6.70 -9.64 -4.97
C TYR A 7 -7.69 -9.21 -3.87
N TYR A 8 -7.77 -7.91 -3.57
CA TYR A 8 -8.70 -7.39 -2.58
C TYR A 8 -10.18 -7.52 -2.98
N ILE A 9 -10.52 -7.34 -4.26
CA ILE A 9 -11.90 -7.59 -4.74
C ILE A 9 -12.30 -9.04 -4.44
N THR A 10 -11.42 -10.00 -4.75
CA THR A 10 -11.69 -11.42 -4.53
C THR A 10 -11.82 -11.75 -3.04
N LEU A 11 -10.98 -11.13 -2.20
CA LEU A 11 -11.06 -11.25 -0.74
C LEU A 11 -12.38 -10.70 -0.19
N CYS A 12 -12.80 -9.51 -0.62
CA CYS A 12 -14.07 -8.91 -0.21
C CYS A 12 -15.27 -9.76 -0.62
N GLN A 13 -15.29 -10.28 -1.85
CA GLN A 13 -16.36 -11.18 -2.30
C GLN A 13 -16.43 -12.47 -1.49
N ALA A 14 -15.30 -12.98 -0.99
CA ALA A 14 -15.30 -14.15 -0.10
C ALA A 14 -15.89 -13.80 1.27
N LEU A 15 -15.52 -12.65 1.84
CA LEU A 15 -16.01 -12.18 3.14
C LEU A 15 -17.50 -11.79 3.12
N GLU A 16 -17.98 -11.21 2.01
CA GLU A 16 -19.39 -10.83 1.82
C GLU A 16 -20.32 -12.03 1.65
N LYS A 17 -19.81 -13.20 1.25
CA LYS A 17 -20.59 -14.45 1.22
C LYS A 17 -20.94 -14.96 2.63
N ASP A 18 -20.16 -14.55 3.62
CA ASP A 18 -20.43 -14.85 5.01
C ASP A 18 -21.43 -13.82 5.57
N VAL A 19 -20.98 -12.90 6.43
CA VAL A 19 -21.83 -11.86 7.04
C VAL A 19 -21.07 -10.53 7.18
N HIS A 20 -19.97 -10.36 6.45
CA HIS A 20 -19.10 -9.18 6.59
C HIS A 20 -19.43 -8.12 5.54
N THR A 21 -19.42 -6.86 5.96
CA THR A 21 -19.48 -5.72 5.04
C THR A 21 -18.06 -5.29 4.68
N CYS A 22 -17.80 -5.14 3.39
CA CYS A 22 -16.47 -4.82 2.88
C CYS A 22 -16.45 -3.47 2.17
N ARG A 23 -15.34 -2.75 2.35
CA ARG A 23 -15.01 -1.54 1.59
C ARG A 23 -13.56 -1.59 1.16
N ILE A 24 -13.26 -1.11 -0.04
CA ILE A 24 -11.90 -1.06 -0.57
C ILE A 24 -11.44 0.39 -0.67
N ALA A 25 -10.34 0.68 0.01
CA ALA A 25 -9.66 1.97 -0.04
C ALA A 25 -8.58 1.94 -1.13
N SER A 26 -8.74 2.71 -2.21
CA SER A 26 -7.76 2.73 -3.31
C SER A 26 -7.73 4.06 -4.07
N GLN A 27 -6.95 4.10 -5.16
CA GLN A 27 -6.89 5.23 -6.09
C GLN A 27 -8.17 5.31 -6.93
N ASP A 28 -8.61 6.55 -7.23
CA ASP A 28 -9.87 6.84 -7.94
C ASP A 28 -10.02 6.10 -9.29
N LYS A 29 -8.92 5.86 -10.01
CA LYS A 29 -8.94 5.12 -11.29
C LYS A 29 -9.50 3.70 -11.19
N TYR A 30 -9.56 3.10 -9.99
CA TYR A 30 -10.14 1.78 -9.77
C TYR A 30 -11.57 1.82 -9.25
N LYS A 31 -12.13 3.00 -8.98
CA LYS A 31 -13.47 3.19 -8.40
C LYS A 31 -14.55 2.43 -9.16
N THR A 32 -14.72 2.75 -10.45
CA THR A 32 -15.75 2.13 -11.30
C THR A 32 -15.59 0.61 -11.39
N TRP A 33 -14.34 0.13 -11.31
CA TRP A 33 -14.07 -1.30 -11.37
C TRP A 33 -14.46 -2.02 -10.07
N ILE A 34 -14.15 -1.42 -8.91
CA ILE A 34 -14.50 -1.94 -7.59
C ILE A 34 -16.02 -1.91 -7.39
N GLU A 35 -16.66 -0.77 -7.65
CA GLU A 35 -18.12 -0.60 -7.54
C GLU A 35 -18.86 -1.54 -8.51
N GLY A 36 -18.27 -1.86 -9.66
CA GLY A 36 -18.81 -2.83 -10.62
C GLY A 36 -18.95 -4.25 -10.08
N TYR A 37 -18.24 -4.60 -8.99
CA TYR A 37 -18.42 -5.87 -8.27
C TYR A 37 -19.35 -5.76 -7.06
N GLY A 38 -19.98 -4.60 -6.83
CA GLY A 38 -20.89 -4.37 -5.71
C GLY A 38 -20.21 -4.02 -4.38
N ILE A 39 -18.90 -3.77 -4.39
CA ILE A 39 -18.11 -3.45 -3.19
C ILE A 39 -18.05 -1.93 -3.01
N GLU A 40 -18.16 -1.46 -1.77
CA GLU A 40 -18.03 -0.03 -1.44
C GLU A 40 -16.61 0.47 -1.74
N PHE A 41 -16.49 1.56 -2.49
CA PHE A 41 -15.22 2.23 -2.76
C PHE A 41 -15.02 3.43 -1.84
N VAL A 42 -13.82 3.54 -1.27
CA VAL A 42 -13.38 4.75 -0.57
C VAL A 42 -12.09 5.27 -1.20
N GLU A 43 -12.07 6.57 -1.49
CA GLU A 43 -10.87 7.21 -2.02
C GLU A 43 -9.79 7.26 -0.92
N ASN A 44 -8.60 6.73 -1.22
CA ASN A 44 -7.42 6.97 -0.41
C ASN A 44 -6.39 7.75 -1.23
N ARG A 45 -6.20 9.02 -0.87
CA ARG A 45 -5.27 9.92 -1.57
C ARG A 45 -3.85 9.59 -1.19
N GLY A 46 -3.25 8.74 -2.02
CA GLY A 46 -1.81 8.50 -2.04
C GLY A 46 -1.36 8.29 -3.47
N ASP A 47 -1.61 9.25 -4.36
CA ASP A 47 -1.23 9.09 -5.76
C ASP A 47 0.31 9.15 -5.89
N PRO A 48 0.98 8.04 -6.21
CA PRO A 48 2.43 8.01 -6.38
C PRO A 48 2.84 8.75 -7.67
N ALA A 49 1.88 9.13 -8.54
CA ALA A 49 2.17 9.83 -9.79
C ALA A 49 2.79 11.20 -9.56
N GLU A 50 2.39 11.93 -8.50
CA GLU A 50 3.04 13.20 -8.16
C GLU A 50 4.50 12.98 -7.75
N LEU A 51 4.77 11.93 -6.98
CA LEU A 51 6.12 11.56 -6.55
C LEU A 51 6.99 11.09 -7.74
N MET A 52 6.44 10.22 -8.60
CA MET A 52 7.12 9.69 -9.77
C MET A 52 7.41 10.75 -10.83
N LYS A 53 6.53 11.73 -11.01
CA LYS A 53 6.76 12.85 -11.94
C LYS A 53 8.01 13.64 -11.56
N ILE A 54 8.24 13.85 -10.25
CA ILE A 54 9.44 14.54 -9.76
C ILE A 54 10.70 13.69 -9.96
N CYS A 55 10.62 12.37 -9.77
CA CYS A 55 11.73 11.45 -10.02
C CYS A 55 12.16 11.44 -11.50
N ILE A 56 11.19 11.53 -12.41
CA ILE A 56 11.42 11.56 -13.87
C ILE A 56 12.00 12.92 -14.29
N ASP A 57 11.49 14.03 -13.75
CA ASP A 57 11.88 15.37 -14.16
C ASP A 57 13.28 15.78 -13.62
N ASN A 58 13.68 15.31 -12.43
CA ASN A 58 14.92 15.75 -11.76
C ASN A 58 16.07 14.72 -11.77
N GLY A 59 15.83 13.50 -12.25
CA GLY A 59 16.75 12.38 -12.14
C GLY A 59 16.85 11.83 -10.71
N LEU A 60 16.76 10.51 -10.59
CA LEU A 60 17.02 9.82 -9.31
C LEU A 60 18.46 10.12 -8.86
N TYR A 61 18.64 10.53 -7.61
CA TYR A 61 19.93 10.78 -6.92
C TYR A 61 20.63 12.13 -7.15
N THR A 62 19.97 13.15 -7.71
CA THR A 62 20.52 14.52 -7.75
C THR A 62 20.35 15.24 -6.39
N LEU A 63 21.28 16.10 -5.96
CA LEU A 63 21.12 16.94 -4.74
C LEU A 63 19.84 17.79 -4.78
N ALA A 64 19.45 18.27 -5.96
CA ALA A 64 18.18 18.96 -6.19
C ALA A 64 16.97 18.04 -5.96
N PHE A 65 17.04 16.79 -6.42
CA PHE A 65 16.03 15.76 -6.17
C PHE A 65 15.90 15.43 -4.68
N ILE A 66 17.01 15.34 -3.95
CA ILE A 66 16.95 15.10 -2.50
C ILE A 66 16.26 16.27 -1.79
N ARG A 67 16.64 17.51 -2.11
CA ARG A 67 16.05 18.68 -1.44
C ARG A 67 14.58 18.89 -1.81
N GLU A 68 14.23 18.87 -3.08
CA GLU A 68 12.85 19.13 -3.53
C GLU A 68 11.93 17.91 -3.41
N GLY A 69 12.47 16.71 -3.68
CA GLY A 69 11.77 15.45 -3.58
C GLY A 69 11.37 15.12 -2.15
N LEU A 70 12.24 15.39 -1.15
CA LEU A 70 11.89 15.19 0.25
C LEU A 70 10.73 16.09 0.67
N CYS A 71 10.75 17.39 0.35
CA CYS A 71 9.65 18.29 0.70
C CYS A 71 8.30 17.82 0.11
N LYS A 72 8.28 17.41 -1.15
CA LYS A 72 7.05 16.91 -1.80
C LYS A 72 6.63 15.54 -1.27
N PHE A 73 7.58 14.66 -0.95
CA PHE A 73 7.32 13.38 -0.30
C PHE A 73 6.63 13.57 1.06
N TRP A 74 7.08 14.53 1.88
CA TRP A 74 6.45 14.82 3.16
C TRP A 74 5.02 15.32 3.02
N VAL A 75 4.75 16.22 2.07
CA VAL A 75 3.39 16.71 1.80
C VAL A 75 2.48 15.58 1.32
N TRP A 76 3.01 14.71 0.46
CA TRP A 76 2.30 13.51 0.00
C TRP A 76 2.00 12.54 1.15
N LEU A 77 3.00 12.26 1.99
CA LEU A 77 2.86 11.36 3.13
C LEU A 77 1.85 11.89 4.15
N ASP A 78 1.89 13.20 4.45
CA ASP A 78 0.92 13.85 5.34
C ASP A 78 -0.51 13.72 4.78
N SER A 79 -0.67 13.99 3.48
CA SER A 79 -1.96 13.84 2.79
C SER A 79 -2.46 12.39 2.84
N LEU A 80 -1.57 11.41 2.64
CA LEU A 80 -1.87 9.98 2.73
C LEU A 80 -2.33 9.59 4.14
N LEU A 81 -1.64 10.06 5.18
CA LEU A 81 -1.98 9.76 6.57
C LEU A 81 -3.34 10.36 6.95
N VAL A 82 -3.58 11.63 6.60
CA VAL A 82 -4.87 12.30 6.87
C VAL A 82 -6.02 11.63 6.12
N SER A 83 -5.82 11.26 4.86
CA SER A 83 -6.82 10.55 4.05
C SER A 83 -7.08 9.16 4.63
N SER A 84 -6.03 8.40 4.91
CA SER A 84 -6.12 7.04 5.45
C SER A 84 -6.84 7.04 6.81
N TYR A 85 -6.56 8.01 7.68
CA TYR A 85 -7.22 8.11 8.99
C TYR A 85 -8.73 8.31 8.86
N LYS A 86 -9.16 9.20 7.96
CA LYS A 86 -10.59 9.42 7.69
C LYS A 86 -11.24 8.15 7.12
N THR A 87 -10.53 7.47 6.22
CA THR A 87 -11.02 6.25 5.57
C THR A 87 -11.11 5.07 6.53
N TYR A 88 -10.19 4.90 7.47
CA TYR A 88 -10.17 3.76 8.40
C TYR A 88 -11.09 3.96 9.62
N LYS A 89 -11.60 5.17 9.83
CA LYS A 89 -12.55 5.44 10.90
C LYS A 89 -13.84 4.65 10.68
N GLY A 90 -14.33 3.99 11.72
CA GLY A 90 -15.57 3.20 11.69
C GLY A 90 -15.43 1.77 11.15
N THR A 91 -14.22 1.29 10.82
CA THR A 91 -13.96 -0.14 10.55
C THR A 91 -13.51 -0.88 11.79
N ASN A 92 -13.76 -2.20 11.86
CA ASN A 92 -13.30 -3.07 12.94
C ASN A 92 -12.00 -3.83 12.62
N LEU A 93 -11.71 -4.00 11.33
CA LEU A 93 -10.59 -4.78 10.81
C LEU A 93 -10.02 -4.07 9.58
N LEU A 94 -8.69 -3.98 9.50
CA LEU A 94 -7.98 -3.45 8.34
C LEU A 94 -7.11 -4.54 7.71
N PHE A 95 -7.32 -4.81 6.42
CA PHE A 95 -6.35 -5.48 5.58
C PHE A 95 -5.58 -4.44 4.77
N GLU A 96 -4.25 -4.41 4.91
CA GLU A 96 -3.40 -3.43 4.23
C GLU A 96 -2.27 -4.13 3.47
N SER A 97 -1.93 -3.57 2.32
CA SER A 97 -0.65 -3.86 1.67
C SER A 97 0.44 -3.04 2.36
N PRO A 98 1.56 -3.66 2.78
CA PRO A 98 2.60 -2.96 3.53
C PRO A 98 3.24 -1.80 2.76
N SER A 99 3.11 -1.79 1.42
CA SER A 99 3.50 -0.67 0.56
C SER A 99 2.77 0.64 0.84
N THR A 100 1.59 0.60 1.48
CA THR A 100 0.79 1.79 1.80
C THR A 100 1.32 2.53 3.04
N MET A 101 2.14 1.88 3.88
CA MET A 101 2.85 2.45 5.05
C MET A 101 1.97 2.98 6.19
N SER A 102 0.75 3.45 5.92
CA SER A 102 -0.09 4.18 6.88
C SER A 102 -0.85 3.27 7.85
N GLY A 103 -1.17 2.03 7.44
CA GLY A 103 -2.11 1.19 8.18
C GLY A 103 -1.67 0.89 9.60
N ILE A 104 -0.44 0.40 9.79
CA ILE A 104 0.04 -0.02 11.12
C ILE A 104 -0.13 1.07 12.19
N HIS A 105 0.24 2.31 11.87
CA HIS A 105 0.18 3.43 12.81
C HIS A 105 -1.26 3.86 13.09
N ILE A 106 -2.09 3.91 12.05
CA ILE A 106 -3.47 4.35 12.20
C ILE A 106 -4.30 3.31 12.95
N THR A 107 -4.08 2.02 12.69
CA THR A 107 -4.78 0.95 13.40
C THR A 107 -4.43 0.89 14.87
N GLU A 108 -3.18 1.24 15.23
CA GLU A 108 -2.76 1.37 16.63
C GLU A 108 -3.56 2.47 17.33
N VAL A 109 -3.68 3.65 16.72
CA VAL A 109 -4.45 4.78 17.29
C VAL A 109 -5.95 4.50 17.36
N LEU A 110 -6.50 3.79 16.38
CA LEU A 110 -7.92 3.44 16.32
C LEU A 110 -8.27 2.19 17.16
N GLU A 111 -7.27 1.48 17.68
CA GLU A 111 -7.42 0.21 18.40
C GLU A 111 -8.20 -0.85 17.61
N ILE A 112 -7.93 -0.96 16.30
CA ILE A 112 -8.58 -1.94 15.41
C ILE A 112 -7.61 -3.04 14.98
N LEU A 113 -8.15 -4.22 14.66
CA LEU A 113 -7.33 -5.34 14.23
C LEU A 113 -6.65 -5.03 12.88
N TYR A 114 -5.36 -5.31 12.79
CA TYR A 114 -4.52 -5.03 11.63
C TYR A 114 -3.96 -6.32 11.04
N LEU A 115 -4.19 -6.53 9.75
CA LEU A 115 -3.65 -7.65 8.98
C LEU A 115 -2.92 -7.14 7.74
N ARG A 116 -1.71 -7.66 7.53
CA ARG A 116 -0.95 -7.41 6.31
C ARG A 116 -1.27 -8.47 5.27
N ALA A 117 -1.62 -8.04 4.07
CA ALA A 117 -1.82 -8.92 2.94
C ALA A 117 -1.02 -8.37 1.74
N PHE A 118 -0.13 -9.20 1.19
CA PHE A 118 0.70 -8.80 0.07
C PHE A 118 1.01 -10.00 -0.81
N ALA A 119 1.04 -9.79 -2.12
CA ALA A 119 1.25 -10.85 -3.10
C ALA A 119 2.73 -11.18 -3.37
N MET A 120 3.65 -10.59 -2.59
CA MET A 120 5.09 -10.73 -2.81
C MET A 120 5.83 -10.95 -1.47
N PRO A 121 7.05 -11.53 -1.49
CA PRO A 121 7.86 -11.73 -0.28
C PRO A 121 8.15 -10.40 0.44
N TRP A 122 7.62 -10.26 1.65
CA TRP A 122 7.80 -9.05 2.47
C TRP A 122 8.21 -9.34 3.92
N THR A 123 8.08 -10.59 4.34
CA THR A 123 8.46 -11.02 5.68
C THR A 123 9.88 -11.52 5.65
N GLN A 124 10.67 -11.15 6.67
CA GLN A 124 12.05 -11.60 6.81
C GLN A 124 12.12 -13.13 6.72
N THR A 125 12.93 -13.62 5.79
CA THR A 125 13.09 -15.04 5.52
C THR A 125 14.50 -15.32 5.00
N ARG A 126 14.92 -16.57 5.08
CA ARG A 126 16.19 -17.03 4.48
C ARG A 126 16.01 -17.59 3.07
N GLU A 127 14.77 -17.86 2.67
CA GLU A 127 14.45 -18.56 1.42
C GLU A 127 14.35 -17.62 0.21
N TYR A 128 13.79 -16.43 0.40
CA TYR A 128 13.52 -15.47 -0.67
C TYR A 128 14.16 -14.11 -0.36
N SER A 129 14.70 -13.44 -1.37
CA SER A 129 15.16 -12.05 -1.25
C SER A 129 13.98 -11.09 -1.16
N HIS A 130 14.20 -9.92 -0.57
CA HIS A 130 13.20 -8.86 -0.58
C HIS A 130 12.89 -8.39 -2.00
N VAL A 131 11.62 -8.01 -2.24
CA VAL A 131 11.09 -7.68 -3.57
C VAL A 131 11.76 -6.49 -4.26
N PHE A 132 12.34 -5.59 -3.48
CA PHE A 132 13.10 -4.43 -4.00
C PHE A 132 14.61 -4.64 -4.03
N ALA A 133 15.09 -5.81 -3.61
CA ALA A 133 16.50 -6.16 -3.57
C ALA A 133 16.72 -7.56 -4.14
N VAL A 134 16.09 -7.84 -5.29
CA VAL A 134 16.28 -9.12 -5.99
C VAL A 134 17.64 -9.09 -6.70
N PRO A 135 18.58 -9.98 -6.36
CA PRO A 135 19.89 -10.01 -6.98
C PRO A 135 19.84 -10.71 -8.35
N ASP A 136 20.75 -10.35 -9.26
CA ASP A 136 20.86 -10.98 -10.60
C ASP A 136 21.23 -12.48 -10.52
N HIS A 137 21.81 -12.90 -9.40
CA HIS A 137 22.19 -14.28 -9.11
C HIS A 137 21.89 -14.60 -7.65
N ASN A 138 21.73 -15.88 -7.33
CA ASN A 138 21.41 -16.30 -5.97
C ASN A 138 22.56 -15.97 -4.99
N MET A 139 22.31 -15.01 -4.09
CA MET A 139 23.27 -14.54 -3.07
C MET A 139 23.20 -15.33 -1.76
N GLY A 140 22.34 -16.36 -1.69
CA GLY A 140 22.21 -17.26 -0.56
C GLY A 140 21.41 -16.71 0.62
N SER A 141 21.24 -17.55 1.63
CA SER A 141 20.35 -17.29 2.78
C SER A 141 20.75 -16.09 3.64
N GLY A 142 22.05 -15.77 3.68
CA GLY A 142 22.56 -14.62 4.43
C GLY A 142 22.06 -13.30 3.85
N TYR A 143 22.11 -13.17 2.52
CA TYR A 143 21.60 -12.00 1.82
C TYR A 143 20.08 -11.87 1.98
N ASN A 144 19.35 -12.96 1.74
CA ASN A 144 17.89 -13.00 1.89
C ASN A 144 17.42 -12.58 3.29
N CYS A 145 18.17 -12.94 4.34
CA CYS A 145 17.81 -12.58 5.71
C CYS A 145 18.08 -11.10 6.05
N MET A 146 19.01 -10.46 5.33
CA MET A 146 19.38 -9.06 5.51
C MET A 146 18.48 -8.10 4.73
N THR A 147 18.01 -8.54 3.57
CA THR A 147 17.09 -7.78 2.71
C THR A 147 15.65 -8.02 3.12
#